data_AF-A0A2E4B3Z3-F1
#
_entry.id   AF-A0A2E4B3Z3-F1
#
_cell.length_a   1.000
_cell.length_b   1.000
_cell.length_c   1.000
_cell.angle_alpha   90.00
_cell.angle_beta   90.00
_cell.angle_gamma   90.00
#
_symmetry.space_group_name_H-M   'P 1'
#
loop_
_entity.id
_entity.type
_entity.pdbx_description
1 polymer ?
#
loop_
_entity_poly.entity_id
_entity_poly.type
_entity_poly.pdbx_seq_one_letter_code
_entity_poly.pdbx_strand_id
1 'polypeptide(L)'
;MVVIECPHCEEHIELDDDASGLFECPFCEGEFEWGESDTLEPTSTGDPNNSITTFSHIAHGLGGALLIFGLFSNWVVLLSGQIAVGITPFGIKGSFGGLSETTSWFEGLSSEDVFLALVGLVFMILVIIALLFQIAHITFRIIVHMTEAGNLEISIRMIERAYYKRWATSKGALICTVVGYLLIQLTAFITIGADTGFEIIPRPSFYIISLITVLVAQAYLSYQETLINQ
;
A
#
# COMPACT_ATOMS: atom_id res chain seq x y z
N MET A 1 4.08 5.54 -45.01
CA MET A 1 3.57 6.87 -45.35
C MET A 1 2.07 6.77 -45.60
N VAL A 2 1.28 7.60 -44.93
CA VAL A 2 -0.17 7.72 -45.11
C VAL A 2 -0.47 9.09 -45.74
N VAL A 3 -1.37 9.10 -46.72
CA VAL A 3 -1.84 10.34 -47.36
C VAL A 3 -3.15 10.74 -46.70
N ILE A 4 -3.21 11.95 -46.18
CA ILE A 4 -4.36 12.47 -45.44
C ILE A 4 -4.80 13.80 -46.06
N GLU A 5 -6.06 14.16 -45.86
CA GLU A 5 -6.63 15.41 -46.35
C GLU A 5 -6.62 16.45 -45.21
N CYS A 6 -6.07 17.64 -45.48
CA CYS A 6 -6.03 18.71 -44.49
C CYS A 6 -7.45 19.25 -44.21
N PRO A 7 -7.90 19.35 -42.95
CA PRO A 7 -9.26 19.78 -42.61
C PRO A 7 -9.52 21.28 -42.87
N HIS A 8 -8.47 22.07 -43.11
CA HIS A 8 -8.57 23.52 -43.30
C HIS A 8 -8.61 23.95 -44.76
N CYS A 9 -7.93 23.22 -45.64
CA CYS A 9 -7.76 23.61 -47.04
C CYS A 9 -7.99 22.48 -48.06
N GLU A 10 -8.38 21.28 -47.62
CA GLU A 10 -8.72 20.13 -48.49
C GLU A 10 -7.53 19.64 -49.35
N GLU A 11 -6.32 20.14 -49.10
CA GLU A 11 -5.10 19.68 -49.76
C GLU A 11 -4.58 18.39 -49.13
N HIS A 12 -3.98 17.54 -49.97
CA HIS A 12 -3.47 16.24 -49.53
C HIS A 12 -2.03 16.39 -49.02
N ILE A 13 -1.76 15.81 -47.86
CA ILE A 13 -0.47 15.84 -47.17
C ILE A 13 0.00 14.43 -46.82
N GLU A 14 1.30 14.19 -46.91
CA GLU A 14 1.92 12.90 -46.60
C GLU A 14 2.52 12.92 -45.20
N LEU A 15 2.12 11.96 -44.36
CA LEU A 15 2.69 11.74 -43.03
C LEU A 15 3.29 10.33 -42.92
N ASP A 16 4.14 10.10 -41.92
CA ASP A 16 4.64 8.76 -41.60
C ASP A 16 3.51 7.84 -41.07
N ASP A 17 3.65 6.51 -41.24
CA ASP A 17 2.58 5.57 -40.84
C ASP A 17 2.33 5.52 -39.33
N ASP A 18 3.31 5.96 -38.53
CA ASP A 18 3.29 6.05 -37.08
C ASP A 18 3.20 7.49 -36.56
N ALA A 19 2.89 8.45 -37.44
CA ALA A 19 2.72 9.86 -37.06
C ALA A 19 1.43 10.08 -36.25
N SER A 20 1.56 10.65 -35.05
CA SER A 20 0.45 11.16 -34.25
C SER A 20 0.82 12.47 -33.54
N GLY A 21 -0.18 13.30 -33.22
CA GLY A 21 -0.01 14.59 -32.53
C GLY A 21 -0.46 15.80 -33.35
N LEU A 22 0.03 16.98 -32.98
CA LEU A 22 -0.28 18.25 -33.64
C LEU A 22 0.70 18.52 -34.80
N PHE A 23 0.15 18.78 -36.00
CA PHE A 23 0.90 19.08 -37.22
C PHE A 23 0.48 20.43 -37.79
N GLU A 24 1.39 21.06 -38.53
CA GLU A 24 1.12 22.29 -39.27
C GLU A 24 1.02 21.97 -40.76
N CYS A 25 -0.06 22.43 -41.41
CA CYS A 25 -0.25 22.21 -42.84
C CYS A 25 0.72 23.10 -43.66
N PRO A 26 1.54 22.53 -44.57
CA PRO A 26 2.50 23.31 -45.37
C PRO A 26 1.84 24.21 -46.42
N PHE A 27 0.54 24.03 -46.68
CA PHE A 27 -0.20 24.78 -47.70
C PHE A 27 -0.98 25.97 -47.15
N CYS A 28 -1.47 25.89 -45.92
CA CYS A 28 -2.31 26.92 -45.32
C CYS A 28 -1.83 27.41 -43.95
N GLU A 29 -0.69 26.88 -43.46
CA GLU A 29 -0.13 27.19 -42.13
C GLU A 29 -1.12 26.92 -40.98
N GLY A 30 -2.14 26.09 -41.24
CA GLY A 30 -3.18 25.73 -40.28
C GLY A 30 -2.74 24.53 -39.46
N GLU A 31 -2.77 24.66 -38.13
CA GLU A 31 -2.52 23.56 -37.20
C GLU A 31 -3.71 22.59 -37.16
N PHE A 32 -3.45 21.29 -37.21
CA PHE A 32 -4.46 20.24 -37.08
C PHE A 32 -3.88 19.03 -36.34
N GLU A 33 -4.75 18.27 -35.67
CA GLU A 33 -4.36 17.08 -34.93
C GLU A 33 -4.60 15.83 -35.80
N TRP A 34 -3.64 14.91 -35.79
CA TRP A 34 -3.71 13.66 -36.53
C TRP A 34 -3.31 12.47 -35.66
N GLY A 35 -4.00 11.34 -35.85
CA GLY A 35 -3.83 10.14 -35.02
C GLY A 35 -4.47 10.28 -33.63
N GLU A 36 -4.54 9.17 -32.89
CA GLU A 36 -4.87 9.21 -31.46
C GLU A 36 -3.66 9.83 -30.75
N SER A 37 -3.80 11.04 -30.22
CA SER A 37 -2.71 11.68 -29.52
C SER A 37 -2.48 10.98 -28.18
N ASP A 38 -1.24 10.55 -27.93
CA ASP A 38 -0.83 9.96 -26.65
C ASP A 38 -0.85 11.00 -25.50
N THR A 39 -1.12 12.27 -25.82
CA THR A 39 -1.62 13.26 -24.87
C THR A 39 -3.04 12.89 -24.50
N LEU A 40 -3.14 12.02 -23.49
CA LEU A 40 -4.31 11.97 -22.63
C LEU A 40 -4.71 13.43 -22.36
N GLU A 41 -5.83 13.89 -22.95
CA GLU A 41 -6.56 14.98 -22.33
C GLU A 41 -6.67 14.58 -20.86
N PRO A 42 -6.31 15.45 -19.91
CA PRO A 42 -6.52 15.16 -18.52
C PRO A 42 -8.03 15.05 -18.34
N THR A 43 -8.58 13.85 -18.53
CA THR A 43 -9.84 13.47 -17.92
C THR A 43 -9.63 13.79 -16.47
N SER A 44 -10.29 14.85 -16.02
CA SER A 44 -10.28 15.30 -14.65
C SER A 44 -10.87 14.16 -13.80
N THR A 45 -10.04 13.18 -13.47
CA THR A 45 -10.34 12.08 -12.58
C THR A 45 -10.29 12.63 -11.17
N GLY A 46 -11.37 13.31 -10.80
CA GLY A 46 -11.56 13.78 -9.45
C GLY A 46 -12.42 15.01 -9.41
N ASP A 47 -13.74 14.84 -9.48
CA ASP A 47 -14.58 15.73 -8.69
C ASP A 47 -14.08 15.63 -7.24
N PRO A 48 -13.54 16.70 -6.62
CA PRO A 48 -13.14 16.69 -5.22
C PRO A 48 -14.31 16.35 -4.27
N ASN A 49 -15.55 16.36 -4.78
CA ASN A 49 -16.73 15.91 -4.05
C ASN A 49 -17.02 14.39 -4.17
N ASN A 50 -16.18 13.62 -4.88
CA ASN A 50 -16.28 12.17 -4.85
C ASN A 50 -15.77 11.65 -3.49
N SER A 51 -16.69 11.12 -2.69
CA SER A 51 -16.37 10.53 -1.38
C SER A 51 -15.30 9.44 -1.47
N ILE A 52 -15.25 8.66 -2.57
CA ILE A 52 -14.36 7.50 -2.72
C ILE A 52 -12.89 7.94 -2.76
N THR A 53 -12.55 8.94 -3.56
CA THR A 53 -11.17 9.46 -3.65
C THR A 53 -10.74 10.08 -2.33
N THR A 54 -11.60 10.84 -1.67
CA THR A 54 -11.31 11.42 -0.34
C THR A 54 -11.05 10.34 0.72
N PHE A 55 -11.91 9.32 0.82
CA PHE A 55 -11.71 8.22 1.77
C PHE A 55 -10.47 7.40 1.46
N SER A 56 -10.16 7.20 0.18
CA SER A 56 -8.93 6.59 -0.27
C SER A 56 -7.72 7.39 0.25
N HIS A 57 -7.71 8.72 0.11
CA HIS A 57 -6.61 9.56 0.63
C HIS A 57 -6.32 9.33 2.10
N ILE A 58 -7.38 9.28 2.91
CA ILE A 58 -7.27 9.01 4.34
C ILE A 58 -6.77 7.60 4.60
N ALA A 59 -7.34 6.59 3.93
CA ALA A 59 -6.99 5.19 4.15
C ALA A 59 -5.51 4.90 3.84
N HIS A 60 -4.97 5.41 2.73
CA HIS A 60 -3.58 5.20 2.34
C HIS A 60 -2.58 5.86 3.31
N GLY A 61 -2.87 7.11 3.71
CA GLY A 61 -2.04 7.82 4.68
C GLY A 61 -2.08 7.18 6.06
N LEU A 62 -3.27 6.80 6.53
CA LEU A 62 -3.46 6.16 7.81
C LEU A 62 -2.85 4.74 7.84
N GLY A 63 -2.98 3.96 6.76
CA GLY A 63 -2.36 2.65 6.64
C GLY A 63 -0.82 2.73 6.71
N GLY A 64 -0.24 3.75 6.06
CA GLY A 64 1.18 4.07 6.18
C GLY A 64 1.61 4.37 7.62
N ALA A 65 0.92 5.31 8.27
CA ALA A 65 1.21 5.70 9.64
C ALA A 65 1.08 4.51 10.62
N LEU A 66 -0.01 3.74 10.51
CA LEU A 66 -0.25 2.59 11.38
C LEU A 66 0.73 1.43 11.13
N LEU A 67 1.31 1.26 9.95
CA LEU A 67 2.37 0.26 9.79
C LEU A 67 3.67 0.69 10.48
N ILE A 68 4.03 1.98 10.37
CA ILE A 68 5.22 2.54 11.02
C ILE A 68 5.10 2.48 12.55
N PHE A 69 4.00 2.99 13.11
CA PHE A 69 3.74 2.87 14.55
C PHE A 69 3.55 1.41 14.99
N GLY A 70 3.14 0.55 14.05
CA GLY A 70 2.90 -0.87 14.29
C GLY A 70 4.16 -1.65 14.60
N LEU A 71 5.32 -1.16 14.17
CA LEU A 71 6.63 -1.73 14.50
C LEU A 71 6.87 -1.80 16.01
N PHE A 72 6.33 -0.84 16.78
CA PHE A 72 6.58 -0.70 18.21
C PHE A 72 5.32 -0.88 19.07
N SER A 73 4.19 -1.14 18.42
CA SER A 73 2.90 -1.33 19.09
C SER A 73 2.68 -2.81 19.43
N ASN A 74 1.88 -3.06 20.48
CA ASN A 74 1.48 -4.42 20.83
C ASN A 74 0.47 -4.93 19.79
N TRP A 75 0.74 -6.08 19.17
CA TRP A 75 -0.18 -6.76 18.25
C TRP A 75 -1.01 -7.81 18.99
N VAL A 76 -0.36 -8.55 19.88
CA VAL A 76 -1.01 -9.48 20.80
C VAL A 76 -0.79 -8.96 22.22
N VAL A 77 -1.81 -9.04 23.05
CA VAL A 77 -1.75 -8.66 24.47
C VAL A 77 -2.14 -9.83 25.35
N LEU A 78 -1.41 -10.00 26.44
CA LEU A 78 -1.69 -10.93 27.51
C LEU A 78 -1.88 -10.10 28.78
N LEU A 79 -3.05 -10.25 29.40
CA LEU A 79 -3.43 -9.50 30.59
C LEU A 79 -3.58 -10.48 31.76
N SER A 80 -2.80 -10.29 32.81
CA SER A 80 -2.93 -11.04 34.06
C SER A 80 -2.75 -10.11 35.26
N GLY A 81 -3.86 -9.75 35.91
CA GLY A 81 -3.87 -8.84 37.04
C GLY A 81 -3.25 -7.48 36.71
N GLN A 82 -2.13 -7.14 37.37
CA GLN A 82 -1.40 -5.88 37.20
C GLN A 82 -0.28 -5.94 36.15
N ILE A 83 0.00 -7.12 35.58
CA ILE A 83 1.05 -7.33 34.59
C ILE A 83 0.41 -7.38 33.21
N ALA A 84 0.92 -6.56 32.30
CA ALA A 84 0.56 -6.60 30.88
C ALA A 84 1.78 -7.01 30.07
N VAL A 85 1.65 -8.07 29.27
CA VAL A 85 2.67 -8.49 28.32
C VAL A 85 2.13 -8.23 26.91
N GLY A 86 2.90 -7.48 26.12
CA GLY A 86 2.62 -7.20 24.72
C GLY A 86 3.59 -7.95 23.83
N ILE A 87 3.11 -8.51 22.72
CA ILE A 87 3.96 -9.03 21.67
C ILE A 87 3.99 -8.01 20.54
N THR A 88 5.19 -7.61 20.16
CA THR A 88 5.47 -6.61 19.12
C THR A 88 6.30 -7.23 17.99
N PRO A 89 6.40 -6.61 16.82
CA PRO A 89 7.27 -7.08 15.75
C PRO A 89 8.74 -7.26 16.15
N PHE A 90 9.23 -6.57 17.18
CA PHE A 90 10.63 -6.64 17.60
C PHE A 90 10.88 -7.43 18.88
N GLY A 91 9.83 -7.91 19.57
CA GLY A 91 10.02 -8.65 20.81
C GLY A 91 8.79 -8.73 21.71
N ILE A 92 9.02 -9.27 22.90
CA ILE A 92 8.04 -9.35 23.99
C ILE A 92 8.28 -8.17 24.93
N LYS A 93 7.23 -7.37 25.14
CA LYS A 93 7.22 -6.19 25.98
C LYS A 93 6.50 -6.49 27.28
N GLY A 94 7.23 -6.58 28.39
CA GLY A 94 6.66 -6.61 29.72
C GLY A 94 6.33 -5.19 30.19
N SER A 95 5.19 -5.01 30.86
CA SER A 95 4.85 -3.77 31.55
C SER A 95 4.29 -4.03 32.94
N PHE A 96 4.85 -3.32 33.92
CA PHE A 96 4.45 -3.36 35.31
C PHE A 96 4.58 -1.97 35.94
N GLY A 97 3.52 -1.44 36.54
CA GLY A 97 3.57 -0.20 37.32
C GLY A 97 4.09 1.03 36.55
N GLY A 98 3.88 1.11 35.23
CA GLY A 98 4.37 2.21 34.38
C GLY A 98 5.79 2.04 33.86
N LEU A 99 6.52 1.02 34.34
CA LEU A 99 7.80 0.60 33.76
C LEU A 99 7.53 -0.40 32.63
N SER A 100 8.39 -0.38 31.62
CA SER A 100 8.32 -1.34 30.53
C SER A 100 9.70 -1.73 30.02
N GLU A 101 9.90 -3.03 29.86
CA GLU A 101 11.09 -3.62 29.29
C GLU A 101 10.69 -4.46 28.08
N THR A 102 11.55 -4.50 27.06
CA THR A 102 11.33 -5.29 25.85
C THR A 102 12.49 -6.24 25.65
N THR A 103 12.20 -7.53 25.64
CA THR A 103 13.15 -8.59 25.26
C THR A 103 13.03 -8.82 23.77
N SER A 104 14.13 -8.65 23.05
CA SER A 104 14.13 -8.78 21.59
C SER A 104 14.03 -10.24 21.14
N TRP A 105 13.53 -10.47 19.93
CA TRP A 105 13.54 -11.83 19.33
C TRP A 105 14.95 -12.39 19.16
N PHE A 106 15.96 -11.54 19.00
CA PHE A 106 17.35 -11.96 18.85
C PHE A 106 17.93 -12.51 20.14
N GLU A 107 17.60 -11.92 21.30
CA GLU A 107 18.00 -12.45 22.60
C GLU A 107 17.43 -13.86 22.83
N GLY A 108 16.18 -14.08 22.39
CA GLY A 108 15.53 -15.39 22.47
C GLY A 108 16.19 -16.50 21.65
N LEU A 109 17.11 -16.20 20.73
CA LEU A 109 17.87 -17.23 20.02
C LEU A 109 18.90 -17.94 20.92
N SER A 110 19.27 -17.30 22.02
CA SER A 110 20.18 -17.85 23.03
C SER A 110 19.47 -18.40 24.27
N SER A 111 18.13 -18.29 24.33
CA SER A 111 17.34 -18.78 25.45
C SER A 111 16.85 -20.21 25.23
N GLU A 112 16.18 -20.77 26.23
CA GLU A 112 15.58 -22.11 26.14
C GLU A 112 14.42 -22.15 25.12
N ASP A 113 13.78 -21.01 24.85
CA ASP A 113 12.60 -20.88 23.98
C ASP A 113 12.93 -20.44 22.54
N VAL A 114 13.94 -21.07 21.93
CA VAL A 114 14.40 -20.77 20.55
C VAL A 114 13.26 -20.83 19.53
N PHE A 115 12.28 -21.72 19.72
CA PHE A 115 11.13 -21.83 18.83
C PHE A 115 10.30 -20.54 18.77
N LEU A 116 9.98 -19.94 19.92
CA LEU A 116 9.22 -18.69 19.98
C LEU A 116 10.01 -17.54 19.34
N ALA A 117 11.32 -17.50 19.57
CA ALA A 117 12.21 -16.52 18.96
C ALA A 117 12.23 -16.61 17.43
N LEU A 118 12.36 -17.82 16.87
CA LEU A 118 12.34 -18.03 15.42
C LEU A 118 11.00 -17.63 14.79
N VAL A 119 9.88 -17.98 15.41
CA VAL A 119 8.56 -17.53 14.95
C VAL A 119 8.44 -16.00 15.03
N GLY A 120 8.93 -15.41 16.12
CA GLY A 120 8.99 -13.95 16.31
C GLY A 120 9.79 -13.27 15.20
N LEU A 121 10.91 -13.85 14.76
CA LEU A 121 11.71 -13.33 13.65
C LEU A 121 10.97 -13.44 12.30
N VAL A 122 10.26 -14.54 12.04
CA VAL A 122 9.43 -14.65 10.83
C VAL A 122 8.32 -13.62 10.84
N PHE A 123 7.66 -13.43 11.99
CA PHE A 123 6.68 -12.37 12.19
C PHE A 123 7.27 -10.98 11.93
N MET A 124 8.45 -10.67 12.50
CA MET A 124 9.17 -9.42 12.25
C MET A 124 9.41 -9.19 10.75
N ILE A 125 9.90 -10.20 10.03
CA ILE A 125 10.18 -10.12 8.60
C ILE A 125 8.90 -9.85 7.81
N LEU A 126 7.79 -10.52 8.13
CA LEU A 126 6.51 -10.29 7.48
C LEU A 126 6.01 -8.85 7.68
N VAL A 127 6.20 -8.27 8.87
CA VAL A 127 5.84 -6.87 9.13
C VAL A 127 6.74 -5.91 8.36
N ILE A 128 8.04 -6.19 8.26
CA ILE A 128 8.96 -5.39 7.43
C ILE A 128 8.55 -5.46 5.95
N ILE A 129 8.23 -6.65 5.43
CA ILE A 129 7.73 -6.81 4.06
C ILE A 129 6.42 -6.04 3.85
N ALA A 130 5.51 -6.08 4.83
CA ALA A 130 4.27 -5.30 4.77
C ALA A 130 4.56 -3.78 4.68
N LEU A 131 5.53 -3.29 5.46
CA LEU A 131 5.96 -1.89 5.40
C LEU A 131 6.58 -1.53 4.04
N LEU A 132 7.39 -2.41 3.46
CA LEU A 132 7.97 -2.20 2.12
C LEU A 132 6.88 -2.13 1.04
N PHE A 133 5.89 -3.02 1.11
CA PHE A 133 4.73 -2.95 0.23
C PHE A 133 3.96 -1.65 0.40
N GLN A 134 3.78 -1.18 1.63
CA GLN A 134 3.09 0.07 1.91
C GLN A 134 3.85 1.30 1.40
N ILE A 135 5.18 1.33 1.54
CA ILE A 135 6.02 2.39 0.97
C ILE A 135 5.86 2.40 -0.55
N ALA A 136 6.03 1.25 -1.21
CA ALA A 136 5.87 1.14 -2.66
C ALA A 136 4.46 1.58 -3.12
N HIS A 137 3.43 1.20 -2.36
CA HIS A 137 2.05 1.61 -2.60
C HIS A 137 1.85 3.13 -2.55
N ILE A 138 2.35 3.79 -1.51
CA ILE A 138 2.30 5.25 -1.37
C ILE A 138 3.09 5.92 -2.49
N THR A 139 4.26 5.39 -2.85
CA THR A 139 5.07 5.90 -3.96
C THR A 139 4.30 5.87 -5.28
N PHE A 140 3.69 4.73 -5.65
CA PHE A 140 2.90 4.65 -6.89
C PHE A 140 1.74 5.64 -6.89
N ARG A 141 1.13 5.87 -5.74
CA ARG A 141 0.04 6.83 -5.61
C ARG A 141 0.49 8.28 -5.78
N ILE A 142 1.65 8.64 -5.20
CA ILE A 142 2.24 9.98 -5.38
C ILE A 142 2.59 10.19 -6.86
N ILE A 143 3.17 9.19 -7.53
CA ILE A 143 3.49 9.27 -8.96
C ILE A 143 2.23 9.60 -9.77
N VAL A 144 1.16 8.81 -9.60
CA VAL A 144 -0.11 9.04 -10.31
C VAL A 144 -0.64 10.45 -10.06
N HIS A 145 -0.72 10.87 -8.79
CA HIS A 145 -1.25 12.19 -8.43
C HIS A 145 -0.39 13.35 -8.97
N MET A 146 0.94 13.23 -8.96
CA MET A 146 1.82 14.26 -9.50
C MET A 146 1.70 14.39 -11.02
N THR A 147 1.48 13.27 -11.71
CA THR A 147 1.28 13.26 -13.16
C THR A 147 -0.08 13.85 -13.53
N GLU A 148 -1.16 13.49 -12.84
CA GLU A 148 -2.49 14.09 -13.06
C GLU A 148 -2.51 15.59 -12.78
N ALA A 149 -1.69 16.07 -11.84
CA ALA A 149 -1.55 17.50 -11.53
C ALA A 149 -0.69 18.27 -12.55
N GLY A 150 -0.17 17.62 -13.60
CA GLY A 150 0.76 18.23 -14.57
C GLY A 150 2.13 18.59 -13.98
N ASN A 151 2.45 18.10 -12.78
CA ASN A 151 3.71 18.40 -12.09
C ASN A 151 4.82 17.38 -12.38
N LEU A 152 4.50 16.29 -13.10
CA LEU A 152 5.43 15.22 -13.39
C LEU A 152 5.09 14.57 -14.74
N GLU A 153 5.86 14.89 -15.76
CA GLU A 153 5.79 14.24 -17.07
C GLU A 153 6.55 12.92 -17.05
N ILE A 154 5.83 11.82 -17.27
CA ILE A 154 6.37 10.47 -17.35
C ILE A 154 5.72 9.71 -18.48
N SER A 155 6.42 8.73 -19.04
CA SER A 155 5.88 7.89 -20.13
C SER A 155 4.55 7.21 -19.73
N ILE A 156 3.60 7.12 -20.65
CA ILE A 156 2.30 6.42 -20.46
C ILE A 156 2.51 5.00 -19.89
N ARG A 157 3.48 4.25 -20.42
CA ARG A 157 3.84 2.90 -19.93
C ARG A 157 4.19 2.86 -18.44
N MET A 158 4.74 3.94 -17.89
CA MET A 158 5.06 4.04 -16.47
C MET A 158 3.82 4.36 -15.62
N ILE A 159 2.92 5.21 -16.13
CA ILE A 159 1.64 5.53 -15.49
C ILE A 159 0.77 4.28 -15.38
N GLU A 160 0.59 3.54 -16.47
CA GLU A 160 -0.18 2.28 -16.48
C GLU A 160 0.37 1.26 -15.49
N ARG A 161 1.70 1.12 -15.44
CA ARG A 161 2.36 0.24 -14.47
C ARG A 161 2.13 0.71 -13.04
N ALA A 162 2.17 2.02 -12.78
CA ALA A 162 1.89 2.56 -11.45
C ALA A 162 0.45 2.26 -11.04
N TYR A 163 -0.52 2.46 -11.93
CA TYR A 163 -1.93 2.11 -11.72
C TYR A 163 -2.14 0.63 -11.41
N TYR A 164 -1.58 -0.25 -12.22
CA TYR A 164 -1.75 -1.70 -12.04
C TYR A 164 -1.05 -2.22 -10.78
N LYS A 165 0.19 -1.77 -10.52
CA LYS A 165 0.96 -2.23 -9.36
C LYS A 165 0.44 -1.67 -8.04
N ARG A 166 -0.23 -0.52 -8.05
CA ARG A 166 -0.77 0.13 -6.84
C ARG A 166 -1.70 -0.79 -6.06
N TRP A 167 -2.64 -1.46 -6.71
CA TRP A 167 -3.53 -2.39 -6.01
C TRP A 167 -2.77 -3.62 -5.47
N ALA A 168 -1.85 -4.17 -6.28
CA ALA A 168 -1.06 -5.33 -5.89
C ALA A 168 -0.21 -5.06 -4.64
N THR A 169 0.42 -3.88 -4.53
CA THR A 169 1.21 -3.51 -3.34
C THR A 169 0.33 -3.27 -2.12
N SER A 170 -0.86 -2.64 -2.26
CA SER A 170 -1.82 -2.48 -1.16
C SER A 170 -2.26 -3.82 -0.58
N LYS A 171 -2.62 -4.76 -1.47
CA LYS A 171 -3.00 -6.13 -1.09
C LYS A 171 -1.83 -6.89 -0.47
N GLY A 172 -0.61 -6.70 -0.97
CA GLY A 172 0.61 -7.28 -0.40
C GLY A 172 0.82 -6.86 1.05
N ALA A 173 0.68 -5.56 1.34
CA ALA A 173 0.76 -5.05 2.72
C ALA A 173 -0.27 -5.73 3.64
N LEU A 174 -1.54 -5.78 3.21
CA LEU A 174 -2.61 -6.44 3.97
C LEU A 174 -2.32 -7.92 4.24
N ILE A 175 -1.94 -8.69 3.21
CA ILE A 175 -1.68 -10.12 3.33
C ILE A 175 -0.54 -10.37 4.32
N CYS A 176 0.58 -9.67 4.17
CA CYS A 176 1.73 -9.83 5.06
C CYS A 176 1.38 -9.47 6.51
N THR A 177 0.60 -8.41 6.74
CA THR A 177 0.10 -8.04 8.07
C THR A 177 -0.79 -9.12 8.67
N VAL A 178 -1.78 -9.62 7.93
CA VAL A 178 -2.72 -10.64 8.42
C VAL A 178 -2.01 -11.95 8.70
N VAL A 179 -1.16 -12.42 7.78
CA VAL A 179 -0.39 -13.67 7.96
C VAL A 179 0.56 -13.55 9.15
N GLY A 180 1.27 -12.43 9.27
CA GLY A 180 2.15 -12.17 10.42
C GLY A 180 1.40 -12.17 11.75
N TYR A 181 0.25 -11.49 11.80
CA TYR A 181 -0.61 -11.48 12.99
C TYR A 181 -1.12 -12.88 13.36
N LEU A 182 -1.67 -13.63 12.40
CA LEU A 182 -2.20 -14.98 12.66
C LEU A 182 -1.11 -15.93 13.14
N LEU A 183 0.08 -15.85 12.55
CA LEU A 183 1.24 -16.65 12.95
C LEU A 183 1.59 -16.41 14.43
N ILE A 184 1.76 -15.15 14.83
CA ILE A 184 2.16 -14.83 16.20
C ILE A 184 1.04 -15.05 17.22
N GLN A 185 -0.22 -14.80 16.84
CA GLN A 185 -1.39 -15.05 17.68
C GLN A 185 -1.59 -16.54 17.95
N LEU A 186 -1.47 -17.38 16.92
CA LEU A 186 -1.58 -18.84 17.07
C LEU A 186 -0.42 -19.38 17.92
N THR A 187 0.79 -18.89 17.68
CA THR A 187 1.97 -19.32 18.44
C THR A 187 1.84 -18.95 19.91
N ALA A 188 1.47 -17.69 20.21
CA ALA A 188 1.23 -17.26 21.58
C ALA A 188 0.13 -18.09 22.26
N PHE A 189 -0.92 -18.47 21.52
CA PHE A 189 -1.99 -19.31 22.05
C PHE A 189 -1.52 -20.73 22.38
N ILE A 190 -0.68 -21.32 21.53
CA ILE A 190 -0.16 -22.68 21.73
C ILE A 190 0.91 -22.72 22.81
N THR A 191 1.83 -21.76 22.85
CA THR A 191 2.92 -21.77 23.84
C THR A 191 2.43 -21.23 25.17
N ILE A 192 2.14 -19.93 25.23
CA ILE A 192 1.81 -19.24 26.48
C ILE A 192 0.44 -19.67 27.02
N GLY A 193 -0.53 -19.88 26.13
CA GLY A 193 -1.86 -20.35 26.52
C GLY A 193 -1.83 -21.75 27.14
N ALA A 194 -1.09 -22.70 26.54
CA ALA A 194 -0.99 -24.05 27.08
C ALA A 194 -0.21 -24.11 28.40
N ASP A 195 0.91 -23.36 28.49
CA ASP A 195 1.77 -23.36 29.67
C ASP A 195 1.09 -22.78 30.91
N THR A 196 0.09 -21.92 30.72
CA THR A 196 -0.72 -21.32 31.81
C THR A 196 -2.02 -22.06 32.07
N GLY A 197 -2.26 -23.22 31.44
CA GLY A 197 -3.54 -23.92 31.54
C GLY A 197 -4.73 -23.08 31.02
N PHE A 198 -4.47 -22.16 30.08
CA PHE A 198 -5.40 -21.19 29.53
C PHE A 198 -5.96 -20.16 30.53
N GLU A 199 -5.32 -19.98 31.68
CA GLU A 199 -5.66 -18.87 32.59
C GLU A 199 -5.35 -17.51 31.96
N ILE A 200 -4.29 -17.44 31.14
CA ILE A 200 -3.91 -16.24 30.40
C ILE A 200 -4.16 -16.49 28.90
N ILE A 201 -5.19 -15.85 28.37
CA ILE A 201 -5.56 -15.97 26.95
C ILE A 201 -4.94 -14.82 26.15
N PRO A 202 -4.04 -15.07 25.19
CA PRO A 202 -3.52 -14.04 24.29
C PRO A 202 -4.63 -13.50 23.40
N ARG A 203 -4.75 -12.17 23.30
CA ARG A 203 -5.83 -11.49 22.55
C ARG A 203 -5.28 -10.52 21.51
N PRO A 204 -6.01 -10.26 20.41
CA PRO A 204 -5.71 -9.12 19.54
C PRO A 204 -5.74 -7.83 20.36
N SER A 205 -4.77 -6.96 20.10
CA SER A 205 -4.85 -5.58 20.56
C SER A 205 -5.87 -4.76 19.75
N PHE A 206 -6.37 -3.67 20.32
CA PHE A 206 -7.12 -2.68 19.54
C PHE A 206 -6.33 -2.13 18.35
N TYR A 207 -5.01 -2.07 18.51
CA TYR A 207 -4.10 -1.58 17.48
C TYR A 207 -4.15 -2.44 16.23
N ILE A 208 -3.99 -3.77 16.36
CA ILE A 208 -3.97 -4.66 15.21
C ILE A 208 -5.33 -4.73 14.53
N ILE A 209 -6.43 -4.67 15.29
CA ILE A 209 -7.79 -4.61 14.74
C ILE A 209 -7.96 -3.35 13.88
N SER A 210 -7.51 -2.19 14.39
CA SER A 210 -7.59 -0.92 13.67
C SER A 210 -6.71 -0.94 12.42
N LEU A 211 -5.47 -1.44 12.53
CA LEU A 211 -4.54 -1.57 11.41
C LEU A 211 -5.12 -2.45 10.29
N ILE A 212 -5.62 -3.65 10.62
CA ILE A 212 -6.22 -4.55 9.62
C ILE A 212 -7.43 -3.90 8.97
N THR A 213 -8.30 -3.25 9.75
CA THR A 213 -9.49 -2.55 9.23
C THR A 213 -9.10 -1.48 8.21
N VAL A 214 -8.08 -0.66 8.52
CA VAL A 214 -7.59 0.38 7.62
C VAL A 214 -6.96 -0.24 6.37
N LEU A 215 -6.15 -1.29 6.49
CA LEU A 215 -5.53 -1.96 5.34
C LEU A 215 -6.55 -2.67 4.45
N VAL A 216 -7.64 -3.22 5.01
CA VAL A 216 -8.76 -3.76 4.25
C VAL A 216 -9.47 -2.65 3.47
N ALA A 217 -9.80 -1.54 4.13
CA ALA A 217 -10.40 -0.38 3.47
C ALA A 217 -9.48 0.16 2.36
N GLN A 218 -8.18 0.25 2.63
CA GLN A 218 -7.16 0.67 1.68
C GLN A 218 -7.10 -0.22 0.43
N ALA A 219 -7.08 -1.54 0.62
CA ALA A 219 -7.03 -2.50 -0.48
C ALA A 219 -8.33 -2.48 -1.29
N TYR A 220 -9.48 -2.32 -0.63
CA TYR A 220 -10.79 -2.21 -1.28
C TYR A 220 -10.93 -0.92 -2.09
N LEU A 221 -10.62 0.24 -1.51
CA LEU A 221 -10.72 1.52 -2.20
C LEU A 221 -9.73 1.62 -3.37
N SER A 222 -8.51 1.11 -3.18
CA SER A 222 -7.54 1.02 -4.29
C SER A 222 -8.04 0.13 -5.43
N TYR A 223 -8.82 -0.92 -5.14
CA TYR A 223 -9.41 -1.77 -6.16
C TYR A 223 -10.53 -1.03 -6.91
N GLN A 224 -11.41 -0.33 -6.19
CA GLN A 224 -12.47 0.47 -6.80
C GLN A 224 -11.92 1.55 -7.74
N GLU A 225 -10.87 2.26 -7.33
CA GLU A 225 -10.22 3.25 -8.20
C GLU A 225 -9.62 2.62 -9.47
N THR A 226 -9.09 1.40 -9.39
CA THR A 226 -8.60 0.68 -10.58
C THR A 226 -9.73 0.34 -11.54
N LEU A 227 -10.94 0.07 -11.05
CA LEU A 227 -12.11 -0.21 -11.91
C LEU A 227 -12.70 1.04 -12.56
N ILE A 228 -12.63 2.19 -11.89
CA ILE A 228 -13.17 3.46 -12.42
C ILE A 228 -12.30 4.02 -13.56
N ASN A 229 -10.99 3.77 -13.50
CA ASN A 229 -10.01 4.31 -14.46
C ASN A 229 -9.68 3.33 -15.60
N GLN A 230 -10.49 2.28 -15.78
CA GLN A 230 -10.46 1.33 -16.91
C GLN A 230 -11.64 1.59 -17.83
#